data_AF-A0A6B3FZL4-F1
#
_entry.id   AF-A0A6B3FZL4-F1
#
_cell.length_a   1.000
_cell.length_b   1.000
_cell.length_c   1.000
_cell.angle_alpha   90.00
_cell.angle_beta   90.00
_cell.angle_gamma   90.00
#
_symmetry.space_group_name_H-M   'P 1'
#
loop_
_entity.id
_entity.type
_entity.pdbx_description
1 polymer ?
#
loop_
_entity_poly.entity_id
_entity_poly.type
_entity_poly.pdbx_seq_one_letter_code
_entity_poly.pdbx_strand_id
1 'polypeptide(L)'
;SDKQAEKLADWLQRSARQEKEPRTSLTLEPAAVSGRAGELLGPVTVRTAAGQVSVSPPVDAAASGVQVTDKKGAPVTEASDGDRLYFAVPKDAADGTASLSVQATTSVPVGRAFAGTGRTQTQILAGSSESTVSARATATWAETGAAPAVTARKNCAKGGVDVTAANRGDEPFTFELAGEEHTVAAGETSTVTVPVAEDQAYDFTIT
;
A
#
# COMPACT_ATOMS: atom_id res chain seq x y z
N SER A 1 11.72 -52.10 -12.83
CA SER A 1 11.91 -50.65 -12.89
C SER A 1 11.60 -50.18 -14.29
N ASP A 2 10.88 -49.07 -14.42
CA ASP A 2 10.59 -48.46 -15.72
C ASP A 2 11.76 -47.54 -16.09
N LYS A 3 12.54 -47.96 -17.10
CA LYS A 3 13.73 -47.22 -17.55
C LYS A 3 13.39 -45.84 -18.10
N GLN A 4 12.17 -45.63 -18.59
CA GLN A 4 11.72 -44.31 -19.06
C GLN A 4 11.44 -43.40 -17.87
N ALA A 5 10.84 -43.93 -16.81
CA ALA A 5 10.61 -43.20 -15.57
C ALA A 5 11.92 -42.79 -14.88
N GLU A 6 12.93 -43.67 -14.84
CA GLU A 6 14.26 -43.36 -14.30
C GLU A 6 14.94 -42.24 -15.09
N LYS A 7 14.92 -42.31 -16.42
CA LYS A 7 15.52 -41.28 -17.27
C LYS A 7 14.85 -39.91 -17.09
N LEU A 8 13.53 -39.89 -16.91
CA LEU A 8 12.77 -38.68 -16.63
C LEU A 8 13.13 -38.12 -15.24
N ALA A 9 13.17 -38.96 -14.21
CA ALA A 9 13.54 -38.57 -12.86
C ALA A 9 14.96 -37.97 -12.80
N ASP A 10 15.93 -38.63 -13.43
CA ASP A 10 17.31 -38.12 -13.51
C ASP A 10 17.39 -36.78 -14.25
N TRP A 11 16.61 -36.62 -15.32
CA TRP A 11 16.56 -35.35 -16.04
C TRP A 11 15.95 -34.23 -15.20
N LEU A 12 14.85 -34.51 -14.48
CA LEU A 12 14.21 -33.54 -13.58
C LEU A 12 15.15 -33.14 -12.45
N GLN A 13 15.85 -34.09 -11.82
CA GLN A 13 16.80 -33.81 -10.76
C GLN A 13 17.98 -32.96 -11.24
N ARG A 14 18.54 -33.27 -12.42
CA ARG A 14 19.64 -32.48 -13.01
C ARG A 14 19.21 -31.10 -13.48
N SER A 15 17.95 -30.95 -13.90
CA SER A 15 17.42 -29.70 -14.45
C SER A 15 16.78 -28.80 -13.39
N ALA A 16 16.54 -29.32 -12.18
CA ALA A 16 16.00 -28.56 -11.07
C ALA A 16 16.92 -27.39 -10.72
N ARG A 17 16.34 -26.19 -10.65
CA ARG A 17 17.03 -24.97 -10.25
C ARG A 17 16.45 -24.47 -8.94
N GLN A 18 17.32 -23.94 -8.09
CA GLN A 18 16.89 -23.24 -6.90
C GLN A 18 16.45 -21.83 -7.29
N GLU A 19 15.15 -21.65 -7.44
CA GLU A 19 14.55 -20.34 -7.67
C GLU A 19 14.25 -19.66 -6.33
N LYS A 20 14.47 -18.35 -6.24
CA LYS A 20 14.00 -17.59 -5.08
C LYS A 20 12.49 -17.53 -5.13
N GLU A 21 11.86 -17.70 -3.97
CA GLU A 21 10.42 -17.46 -3.84
C GLU A 21 10.09 -16.03 -4.31
N PRO A 22 9.12 -15.85 -5.23
CA PRO A 22 8.68 -14.51 -5.61
C PRO A 22 8.18 -13.80 -4.36
N ARG A 23 8.88 -12.74 -3.97
CA ARG A 23 8.39 -11.80 -2.97
C ARG A 23 7.65 -10.72 -3.72
N THR A 24 6.33 -10.70 -3.60
CA THR A 24 5.53 -9.60 -4.10
C THR A 24 5.13 -8.76 -2.89
N SER A 25 6.01 -7.84 -2.51
CA SER A 25 5.66 -6.76 -1.57
C SER A 25 5.30 -5.53 -2.38
N LEU A 26 4.24 -4.84 -1.98
CA LEU A 26 3.84 -3.55 -2.54
C LEU A 26 3.23 -2.69 -1.44
N THR A 27 3.84 -1.54 -1.15
CA THR A 27 3.34 -0.56 -0.19
C THR A 27 3.56 0.85 -0.71
N LEU A 28 2.72 1.79 -0.27
CA LEU A 28 2.84 3.22 -0.56
C LEU A 28 3.14 3.99 0.73
N GLU A 29 4.14 4.88 0.69
CA GLU A 29 4.66 5.53 1.89
C GLU A 29 4.83 7.05 1.71
N PRO A 30 4.11 7.89 2.48
CA PRO A 30 3.00 7.54 3.36
C PRO A 30 1.76 7.07 2.58
N ALA A 31 0.85 6.36 3.25
CA ALA A 31 -0.41 5.91 2.66
C ALA A 31 -1.50 7.01 2.63
N ALA A 32 -1.26 8.16 3.26
CA ALA A 32 -2.11 9.33 3.20
C ALA A 32 -1.26 10.60 3.17
N VAL A 33 -1.67 11.59 2.39
CA VAL A 33 -1.07 12.92 2.31
C VAL A 33 -2.16 13.99 2.38
N SER A 34 -1.81 15.20 2.80
CA SER A 34 -2.74 16.32 2.80
C SER A 34 -2.07 17.64 2.42
N GLY A 35 -2.90 18.63 2.07
CA GLY A 35 -2.47 20.00 1.76
C GLY A 35 -3.65 20.85 1.30
N ARG A 36 -3.37 21.86 0.47
CA ARG A 36 -4.40 22.75 -0.08
C ARG A 36 -4.75 22.48 -1.53
N ALA A 37 -5.90 22.98 -1.96
CA ALA A 37 -6.24 23.05 -3.38
C ALA A 37 -5.19 23.85 -4.15
N GLY A 38 -4.84 23.39 -5.36
CA GLY A 38 -3.78 23.99 -6.19
C GLY A 38 -2.36 23.56 -5.85
N GLU A 39 -2.17 22.73 -4.82
CA GLU A 39 -0.87 22.17 -4.46
C GLU A 39 -0.62 20.80 -5.11
N LEU A 40 0.66 20.41 -5.11
CA LEU A 40 1.10 19.08 -5.49
C LEU A 40 1.32 18.25 -4.22
N LEU A 41 0.34 17.40 -3.87
CA LEU A 41 0.33 16.68 -2.60
C LEU A 41 1.17 15.41 -2.68
N GLY A 42 2.19 15.30 -1.82
CA GLY A 42 3.14 14.19 -1.83
C GLY A 42 4.48 14.54 -1.18
N PRO A 43 5.52 13.73 -1.40
CA PRO A 43 5.52 12.51 -2.23
C PRO A 43 4.87 11.32 -1.52
N VAL A 44 4.19 10.47 -2.30
CA VAL A 44 3.85 9.09 -1.95
C VAL A 44 4.89 8.18 -2.63
N THR A 45 5.74 7.52 -1.85
CA THR A 45 6.82 6.67 -2.36
C THR A 45 6.33 5.24 -2.60
N VAL A 46 6.61 4.70 -3.78
CA VAL A 46 6.35 3.30 -4.10
C VAL A 46 7.45 2.43 -3.50
N ARG A 47 7.05 1.42 -2.72
CA ARG A 47 7.94 0.38 -2.21
C ARG A 47 7.51 -0.96 -2.74
N THR A 48 8.32 -1.56 -3.62
CA THR A 48 7.95 -2.80 -4.30
C THR A 48 9.13 -3.71 -4.56
N ALA A 49 8.87 -5.01 -4.54
CA ALA A 49 9.82 -6.02 -5.02
C ALA A 49 9.54 -6.44 -6.48
N ALA A 50 8.44 -5.96 -7.07
CA ALA A 50 8.15 -6.13 -8.49
C ALA A 50 9.01 -5.17 -9.33
N GLY A 51 9.36 -5.57 -10.55
CA GLY A 51 10.12 -4.70 -11.46
C GLY A 51 9.36 -3.43 -11.87
N GLN A 52 8.03 -3.51 -11.94
CA GLN A 52 7.15 -2.39 -12.25
C GLN A 52 5.75 -2.63 -11.65
N VAL A 53 5.05 -1.56 -11.34
CA VAL A 53 3.64 -1.54 -10.91
C VAL A 53 2.82 -0.64 -11.85
N SER A 54 1.57 -1.00 -12.11
CA SER A 54 0.61 -0.13 -12.78
C SER A 54 0.02 0.85 -11.76
N VAL A 55 -0.12 2.11 -12.14
CA VAL A 55 -0.72 3.19 -11.35
C VAL A 55 -2.08 3.52 -11.91
N SER A 56 -3.11 3.40 -11.08
CA SER A 56 -4.49 3.77 -11.39
C SER A 56 -4.83 5.11 -10.73
N PRO A 57 -5.32 6.10 -11.49
CA PRO A 57 -5.74 7.39 -10.94
C PRO A 57 -7.02 7.25 -10.10
N PRO A 58 -7.43 8.32 -9.39
CA PRO A 58 -8.71 8.37 -8.70
C PRO A 58 -9.90 8.05 -9.62
N VAL A 59 -10.86 7.31 -9.08
CA VAL A 59 -12.07 6.89 -9.83
C VAL A 59 -12.90 8.07 -10.30
N ASP A 60 -12.83 9.18 -9.57
CA ASP A 60 -13.50 10.45 -9.82
C ASP A 60 -12.60 11.47 -10.53
N ALA A 61 -11.39 11.08 -10.96
CA ALA A 61 -10.39 12.00 -11.52
C ALA A 61 -10.91 12.86 -12.69
N ALA A 62 -11.82 12.32 -13.51
CA ALA A 62 -12.43 13.07 -14.60
C ALA A 62 -13.39 14.18 -14.11
N ALA A 63 -14.01 14.00 -12.94
CA ALA A 63 -14.92 14.96 -12.33
C ALA A 63 -14.20 15.95 -11.41
N SER A 64 -13.22 15.48 -10.62
CA SER A 64 -12.45 16.33 -9.70
C SER A 64 -11.25 17.02 -10.36
N GLY A 65 -10.83 16.59 -11.55
CA GLY A 65 -9.66 17.12 -12.26
C GLY A 65 -8.32 16.72 -11.63
N VAL A 66 -8.32 15.92 -10.56
CA VAL A 66 -7.12 15.47 -9.86
C VAL A 66 -6.35 14.48 -10.70
N GLN A 67 -5.03 14.69 -10.83
CA GLN A 67 -4.15 13.79 -11.58
C GLN A 67 -3.08 13.17 -10.68
N VAL A 68 -2.65 11.97 -11.03
CA VAL A 68 -1.46 11.34 -10.42
C VAL A 68 -0.26 11.64 -11.30
N THR A 69 0.74 12.32 -10.74
CA THR A 69 1.88 12.83 -11.49
C THR A 69 3.21 12.53 -10.80
N ASP A 70 4.30 12.71 -11.55
CA ASP A 70 5.64 12.80 -11.00
C ASP A 70 5.90 14.18 -10.40
N LYS A 71 7.10 14.40 -9.85
CA LYS A 71 7.50 15.70 -9.28
C LYS A 71 7.45 16.86 -10.29
N LYS A 72 7.54 16.57 -11.59
CA LYS A 72 7.53 17.56 -12.67
C LYS A 72 6.11 17.83 -13.18
N GLY A 73 5.10 17.15 -12.67
CA GLY A 73 3.71 17.26 -13.11
C GLY A 73 3.37 16.40 -14.32
N ALA A 74 4.25 15.48 -14.75
CA ALA A 74 3.93 14.55 -15.83
C ALA A 74 3.01 13.43 -15.30
N PRO A 75 1.92 13.08 -15.99
CA PRO A 75 1.06 11.96 -15.59
C PRO A 75 1.83 10.64 -15.49
N VAL A 76 1.52 9.85 -14.46
CA VAL A 76 2.18 8.57 -14.20
C VAL A 76 1.15 7.44 -14.25
N THR A 77 1.37 6.48 -15.15
CA THR A 77 0.57 5.25 -15.26
C THR A 77 1.35 3.99 -14.84
N GLU A 78 2.66 4.11 -14.66
CA GLU A 78 3.56 3.03 -14.26
C GLU A 78 4.63 3.58 -13.30
N ALA A 79 5.04 2.77 -12.32
CA ALA A 79 6.05 3.15 -11.36
C ALA A 79 6.94 1.96 -10.97
N SER A 80 8.14 2.25 -10.46
CA SER A 80 9.12 1.29 -9.96
C SER A 80 9.39 1.54 -8.47
N ASP A 81 10.17 0.66 -7.84
CA ASP A 81 10.60 0.87 -6.45
C ASP A 81 11.36 2.20 -6.29
N GLY A 82 10.96 2.99 -5.30
CA GLY A 82 11.52 4.30 -5.00
C GLY A 82 10.91 5.48 -5.77
N ASP A 83 10.06 5.23 -6.76
CA ASP A 83 9.36 6.30 -7.48
C ASP A 83 8.42 7.07 -6.54
N ARG A 84 8.29 8.37 -6.82
CA ARG A 84 7.52 9.31 -6.02
C ARG A 84 6.33 9.81 -6.81
N LEU A 85 5.15 9.44 -6.35
CA LEU A 85 3.86 9.84 -6.90
C LEU A 85 3.33 11.06 -6.14
N TYR A 86 2.58 11.89 -6.84
CA TYR A 86 1.94 13.08 -6.30
C TYR A 86 0.52 13.19 -6.80
N PHE A 87 -0.35 13.81 -6.00
CA PHE A 87 -1.67 14.24 -6.44
C PHE A 87 -1.58 15.70 -6.86
N ALA A 88 -1.78 15.98 -8.15
CA ALA A 88 -1.93 17.33 -8.65
C ALA A 88 -3.39 17.74 -8.49
N VAL A 89 -3.66 18.60 -7.50
CA VAL A 89 -5.00 19.08 -7.18
C VAL A 89 -5.23 20.42 -7.89
N PRO A 90 -6.29 20.57 -8.70
CA PRO A 90 -6.63 21.87 -9.30
C PRO A 90 -6.84 22.95 -8.23
N LYS A 91 -6.55 24.21 -8.59
CA LYS A 91 -6.68 25.34 -7.66
C LYS A 91 -8.13 25.65 -7.28
N ASP A 92 -9.04 25.36 -8.20
CA ASP A 92 -10.49 25.53 -8.09
C ASP A 92 -11.21 24.24 -7.67
N ALA A 93 -10.46 23.20 -7.27
CA ALA A 93 -11.06 21.99 -6.73
C ALA A 93 -11.74 22.31 -5.40
N ALA A 94 -13.02 21.93 -5.29
CA ALA A 94 -13.71 21.93 -4.01
C ALA A 94 -12.98 21.01 -3.02
N ASP A 95 -13.08 21.33 -1.72
CA ASP A 95 -12.54 20.51 -0.63
C ASP A 95 -12.94 19.05 -0.80
N GLY A 96 -11.98 18.15 -0.58
CA GLY A 96 -12.24 16.75 -0.89
C GLY A 96 -11.09 15.82 -0.66
N THR A 97 -11.32 14.60 -1.11
CA THR A 97 -10.36 13.51 -1.02
C THR A 97 -10.27 12.77 -2.34
N ALA A 98 -9.08 12.30 -2.68
CA ALA A 98 -8.84 11.42 -3.82
C ALA A 98 -8.03 10.21 -3.39
N SER A 99 -8.13 9.11 -4.12
CA SER A 99 -7.32 7.93 -3.86
C SER A 99 -6.69 7.38 -5.12
N LEU A 100 -5.40 7.07 -5.09
CA LEU A 100 -4.71 6.35 -6.15
C LEU A 100 -4.51 4.90 -5.72
N SER A 101 -4.48 3.99 -6.69
CA SER A 101 -4.16 2.58 -6.44
C SER A 101 -2.99 2.15 -7.30
N VAL A 102 -2.07 1.37 -6.73
CA VAL A 102 -0.99 0.71 -7.47
C VAL A 102 -1.17 -0.79 -7.43
N GLN A 103 -0.82 -1.48 -8.50
CA GLN A 103 -0.98 -2.93 -8.61
C GLN A 103 0.21 -3.56 -9.34
N ALA A 104 0.64 -4.73 -8.87
CA ALA A 104 1.53 -5.60 -9.61
C ALA A 104 0.98 -7.03 -9.62
N THR A 105 1.08 -7.68 -10.76
CA THR A 105 0.77 -9.10 -10.94
C THR A 105 2.07 -9.85 -11.13
N THR A 106 2.27 -10.90 -10.35
CA THR A 106 3.44 -11.78 -10.46
C THR A 106 3.02 -13.23 -10.61
N SER A 107 3.71 -13.97 -11.47
CA SER A 107 3.48 -15.39 -11.62
C SER A 107 4.12 -16.16 -10.46
N VAL A 108 3.32 -16.92 -9.73
CA VAL A 108 3.79 -17.93 -8.78
C VAL A 108 4.25 -19.14 -9.59
N PRO A 109 5.53 -19.52 -9.50
CA PRO A 109 6.06 -20.61 -10.29
C PRO A 109 5.39 -21.94 -9.89
N VAL A 110 5.19 -22.78 -10.90
CA VAL A 110 4.88 -24.20 -10.73
C VAL A 110 5.93 -24.85 -9.82
N GLY A 111 5.52 -25.78 -8.95
CA GLY A 111 6.44 -26.48 -8.06
C GLY A 111 6.51 -25.95 -6.62
N ARG A 112 5.75 -24.91 -6.26
CA ARG A 112 5.65 -24.44 -4.87
C ARG A 112 5.03 -25.51 -3.98
N ALA A 113 5.73 -25.86 -2.90
CA ALA A 113 5.29 -26.84 -1.91
C ALA A 113 4.56 -26.16 -0.75
N PHE A 114 3.32 -26.57 -0.48
CA PHE A 114 2.53 -26.15 0.66
C PHE A 114 2.47 -27.28 1.69
N ALA A 115 3.02 -27.02 2.88
CA ALA A 115 2.93 -27.92 4.02
C ALA A 115 1.78 -27.47 4.94
N GLY A 116 0.84 -28.36 5.22
CA GLY A 116 -0.18 -28.09 6.23
C GLY A 116 0.41 -28.08 7.63
N THR A 117 -0.30 -27.45 8.58
CA THR A 117 0.13 -27.28 9.97
C THR A 117 0.01 -28.56 10.83
N GLY A 118 -0.34 -29.71 10.24
CA GLY A 118 -0.49 -31.00 10.91
C GLY A 118 0.08 -32.17 10.08
N ARG A 119 -0.34 -33.41 10.38
CA ARG A 119 0.06 -34.61 9.59
C ARG A 119 -0.71 -34.66 8.26
N THR A 120 -0.32 -33.81 7.33
CA THR A 120 -0.90 -33.72 5.98
C THR A 120 0.17 -33.96 4.92
N GLN A 121 -0.22 -34.48 3.75
CA GLN A 121 0.67 -34.56 2.60
C GLN A 121 1.05 -33.15 2.11
N THR A 122 2.31 -32.92 1.79
CA THR A 122 2.75 -31.70 1.12
C THR A 122 2.12 -31.64 -0.27
N GLN A 123 1.44 -30.55 -0.59
CA GLN A 123 0.88 -30.32 -1.92
C GLN A 123 1.84 -29.50 -2.75
N ILE A 124 1.98 -29.83 -4.03
CA ILE A 124 2.83 -29.09 -4.97
C ILE A 124 1.93 -28.43 -6.00
N LEU A 125 2.08 -27.12 -6.20
CA LEU A 125 1.32 -26.37 -7.19
C LEU A 125 1.64 -26.89 -8.60
N ALA A 126 0.63 -27.42 -9.30
CA ALA A 126 0.78 -28.08 -10.60
C ALA A 126 0.76 -27.12 -11.81
N GLY A 127 0.47 -25.83 -11.60
CA GLY A 127 0.45 -24.82 -12.65
C GLY A 127 0.87 -23.46 -12.13
N SER A 128 1.38 -22.59 -13.00
CA SER A 128 1.65 -21.21 -12.61
C SER A 128 0.34 -20.50 -12.27
N SER A 129 0.29 -19.82 -11.13
CA SER A 129 -0.86 -19.00 -10.74
C SER A 129 -0.44 -17.55 -10.67
N GLU A 130 -1.28 -16.62 -11.10
CA GLU A 130 -0.99 -15.20 -10.93
C GLU A 130 -1.35 -14.78 -9.50
N SER A 131 -0.45 -14.07 -8.85
CA SER A 131 -0.66 -13.42 -7.57
C SER A 131 -0.58 -11.92 -7.76
N THR A 132 -1.68 -11.26 -7.44
CA THR A 132 -1.83 -9.82 -7.56
C THR A 132 -1.72 -9.18 -6.18
N VAL A 133 -0.85 -8.18 -6.09
CA VAL A 133 -0.75 -7.31 -4.90
C VAL A 133 -1.14 -5.90 -5.28
N SER A 134 -1.79 -5.19 -4.36
CA SER A 134 -2.16 -3.79 -4.54
C SER A 134 -1.91 -2.98 -3.28
N ALA A 135 -1.69 -1.69 -3.47
CA ALA A 135 -1.63 -0.71 -2.39
C ALA A 135 -2.40 0.55 -2.80
N ARG A 136 -2.92 1.28 -1.81
CA ARG A 136 -3.67 2.51 -2.01
C ARG A 136 -3.02 3.64 -1.22
N ALA A 137 -3.04 4.84 -1.79
CA ALA A 137 -2.78 6.06 -1.04
C ALA A 137 -3.92 7.05 -1.22
N THR A 138 -4.19 7.85 -0.20
CA THR A 138 -5.20 8.90 -0.22
C THR A 138 -4.56 10.28 -0.15
N ALA A 139 -5.24 11.26 -0.74
CA ALA A 139 -4.95 12.66 -0.56
C ALA A 139 -6.20 13.37 -0.05
N THR A 140 -6.04 14.25 0.93
CA THR A 140 -7.09 15.14 1.44
C THR A 140 -6.66 16.58 1.25
N TRP A 141 -7.54 17.43 0.73
CA TRP A 141 -7.29 18.86 0.64
C TRP A 141 -8.48 19.68 1.08
N ALA A 142 -8.17 20.88 1.55
CA ALA A 142 -9.16 21.92 1.80
C ALA A 142 -8.58 23.29 1.43
N GLU A 143 -9.43 24.19 0.94
CA GLU A 143 -9.09 25.61 0.75
C GLU A 143 -8.94 26.30 2.11
N THR A 144 -9.88 26.03 3.03
CA THR A 144 -9.89 26.46 4.43
C THR A 144 -10.39 25.33 5.33
N GLY A 145 -10.07 25.39 6.62
CA GLY A 145 -10.44 24.36 7.58
C GLY A 145 -9.34 23.31 7.76
N ALA A 146 -9.67 22.21 8.42
CA ALA A 146 -8.75 21.10 8.61
C ALA A 146 -8.54 20.30 7.31
N ALA A 147 -7.30 19.86 7.04
CA ALA A 147 -6.97 18.95 5.95
C ALA A 147 -6.19 17.74 6.51
N PRO A 148 -6.91 16.75 7.09
CA PRO A 148 -6.28 15.62 7.76
C PRO A 148 -5.82 14.53 6.78
N ALA A 149 -4.61 14.03 7.04
CA ALA A 149 -4.10 12.78 6.49
C ALA A 149 -3.78 11.84 7.65
N VAL A 150 -4.50 10.72 7.72
CA VAL A 150 -4.33 9.74 8.78
C VAL A 150 -3.74 8.45 8.22
N THR A 151 -2.69 7.95 8.88
CA THR A 151 -2.03 6.69 8.54
C THR A 151 -1.96 5.80 9.77
N ALA A 152 -2.01 4.49 9.56
CA ALA A 152 -1.83 3.50 10.61
C ALA A 152 -0.68 2.57 10.25
N ARG A 153 0.21 2.27 11.20
CA ARG A 153 1.30 1.32 11.02
C ARG A 153 1.46 0.43 12.24
N LYS A 154 1.68 -0.87 12.02
CA LYS A 154 2.01 -1.80 13.09
C LYS A 154 3.33 -1.39 13.75
N ASN A 155 3.32 -1.26 15.07
CA ASN A 155 4.51 -1.04 15.89
C ASN A 155 4.74 -2.26 16.78
N CYS A 156 5.43 -3.27 16.22
CA CYS A 156 5.74 -4.50 16.94
C CYS A 156 6.61 -4.23 18.19
N ALA A 157 7.47 -3.22 18.15
CA ALA A 157 8.37 -2.90 19.26
C ALA A 157 7.63 -2.36 20.48
N LYS A 158 6.53 -1.63 20.27
CA LYS A 158 5.67 -1.08 21.34
C LYS A 158 4.43 -1.91 21.62
N GLY A 159 4.20 -3.00 20.88
CA GLY A 159 3.02 -3.85 21.03
C GLY A 159 1.71 -3.13 20.69
N GLY A 160 1.65 -2.48 19.52
CA GLY A 160 0.45 -1.74 19.12
C GLY A 160 0.44 -1.28 17.68
N VAL A 161 -0.46 -0.36 17.38
CA VAL A 161 -0.62 0.31 16.09
C VAL A 161 -0.38 1.81 16.30
N ASP A 162 0.60 2.36 15.60
CA ASP A 162 0.82 3.80 15.54
C ASP A 162 -0.17 4.41 14.55
N VAL A 163 -1.07 5.24 15.06
CA VAL A 163 -1.97 6.09 14.27
C VAL A 163 -1.36 7.48 14.22
N THR A 164 -0.98 7.92 13.02
CA THR A 164 -0.40 9.25 12.79
C THR A 164 -1.37 10.10 12.01
N ALA A 165 -1.77 11.23 12.58
CA ALA A 165 -2.61 12.24 11.96
C ALA A 165 -1.77 13.50 11.68
N ALA A 166 -1.67 13.87 10.40
CA ALA A 166 -1.10 15.12 9.95
C ALA A 166 -2.21 16.06 9.49
N ASN A 167 -2.19 17.32 9.91
CA ASN A 167 -3.17 18.32 9.49
C ASN A 167 -2.46 19.43 8.71
N ARG A 168 -2.67 19.50 7.39
CA ARG A 168 -2.09 20.54 6.52
C ARG A 168 -3.06 21.68 6.22
N GLY A 169 -4.18 21.72 6.93
CA GLY A 169 -5.15 22.81 6.91
C GLY A 169 -4.75 23.99 7.78
N ASP A 170 -5.67 24.95 7.95
CA ASP A 170 -5.51 26.13 8.82
C ASP A 170 -6.38 26.14 10.09
N GLU A 171 -7.27 25.16 10.25
CA GLU A 171 -8.02 24.96 11.49
C GLU A 171 -7.63 23.65 12.19
N PRO A 172 -7.84 23.53 13.52
CA PRO A 172 -7.59 22.30 14.25
C PRO A 172 -8.41 21.13 13.72
N PHE A 173 -7.78 19.95 13.67
CA PHE A 173 -8.45 18.69 13.39
C PHE A 173 -8.66 17.93 14.69
N THR A 174 -9.91 17.79 15.13
CA THR A 174 -10.29 16.97 16.29
C THR A 174 -10.91 15.66 15.81
N PHE A 175 -10.51 14.56 16.42
CA PHE A 175 -11.03 13.22 16.14
C PHE A 175 -11.01 12.35 17.38
N GLU A 176 -11.84 11.31 17.40
CA GLU A 176 -11.82 10.27 18.43
C GLU A 176 -11.00 9.06 17.97
N LEU A 177 -10.16 8.52 18.85
CA LEU A 177 -9.44 7.26 18.65
C LEU A 177 -9.43 6.46 19.94
N ALA A 178 -9.87 5.20 19.86
CA ALA A 178 -9.92 4.30 21.02
C ALA A 178 -10.69 4.86 22.24
N GLY A 179 -11.72 5.69 22.00
CA GLY A 179 -12.53 6.31 23.05
C GLY A 179 -11.96 7.59 23.65
N GLU A 180 -10.83 8.09 23.12
CA GLU A 180 -10.20 9.33 23.56
C GLU A 180 -10.23 10.39 22.44
N GLU A 181 -10.53 11.63 22.82
CA GLU A 181 -10.48 12.77 21.91
C GLU A 181 -9.03 13.24 21.73
N HIS A 182 -8.65 13.47 20.47
CA HIS A 182 -7.35 14.03 20.10
C HIS A 182 -7.54 15.22 19.19
N THR A 183 -6.67 16.23 19.36
CA THR A 183 -6.66 17.42 18.50
C THR A 183 -5.27 17.61 17.90
N VAL A 184 -5.21 17.79 16.58
CA VAL A 184 -3.99 18.15 15.83
C VAL A 184 -4.16 19.57 15.31
N ALA A 185 -3.34 20.48 15.81
CA ALA A 185 -3.35 21.87 15.36
C ALA A 185 -3.01 21.98 13.87
N ALA A 186 -3.34 23.13 13.29
CA ALA A 186 -2.99 23.45 11.91
C ALA A 186 -1.47 23.33 11.67
N GLY A 187 -1.08 22.63 10.61
CA GLY A 187 0.32 22.40 10.25
C GLY A 187 1.04 21.31 11.05
N GLU A 188 0.40 20.76 12.09
CA GLU A 188 1.03 19.80 13.00
C GLU A 188 0.83 18.34 12.59
N THR A 189 1.60 17.47 13.23
CA THR A 189 1.47 16.02 13.12
C THR A 189 1.55 15.40 14.50
N SER A 190 0.62 14.49 14.81
CA SER A 190 0.60 13.75 16.07
C SER A 190 0.54 12.25 15.80
N THR A 191 1.17 11.46 16.67
CA THR A 191 1.14 10.00 16.64
C THR A 191 0.67 9.47 17.98
N VAL A 192 -0.35 8.61 17.95
CA VAL A 192 -0.88 7.88 19.10
C VAL A 192 -0.64 6.39 18.86
N THR A 193 -0.03 5.70 19.83
CA THR A 193 0.13 4.25 19.78
C THR A 193 -1.04 3.60 20.50
N VAL A 194 -1.92 2.93 19.76
CA VAL A 194 -3.01 2.13 20.33
C VAL A 194 -2.49 0.73 20.66
N PRO A 195 -2.51 0.29 21.92
CA PRO A 195 -2.01 -1.05 22.29
C PRO A 195 -2.85 -2.16 21.63
N VAL A 196 -2.16 -3.18 21.12
CA VAL A 196 -2.78 -4.37 20.52
C VAL A 196 -1.96 -5.59 20.89
N ALA A 197 -2.59 -6.61 21.45
CA ALA A 197 -1.89 -7.86 21.77
C ALA A 197 -1.44 -8.60 20.51
N GLU A 198 -0.45 -9.49 20.66
CA GLU A 198 0.00 -10.33 19.54
C GLU A 198 -1.16 -11.17 18.99
N ASP A 199 -1.27 -11.24 17.67
CA ASP A 199 -2.33 -11.94 16.92
C ASP A 199 -3.78 -11.54 17.25
N GLN A 200 -3.98 -10.44 17.99
CA GLN A 200 -5.30 -9.89 18.24
C GLN A 200 -5.82 -9.21 16.98
N ALA A 201 -7.00 -9.65 16.51
CA ALA A 201 -7.74 -8.92 15.50
C ALA A 201 -8.17 -7.55 16.06
N TYR A 202 -8.00 -6.50 15.26
CA TYR A 202 -8.36 -5.14 15.62
C TYR A 202 -9.04 -4.44 14.46
N ASP A 203 -9.95 -3.53 14.80
CA ASP A 203 -10.56 -2.57 13.90
C ASP A 203 -10.67 -1.25 14.67
N PHE A 204 -10.10 -0.19 14.11
CA PHE A 204 -10.12 1.15 14.71
C PHE A 204 -10.88 2.08 13.79
N THR A 205 -11.96 2.65 14.32
CA THR A 205 -12.69 3.72 13.65
C THR A 205 -12.16 5.07 14.14
N ILE A 206 -11.98 6.00 13.20
CA ILE A 206 -11.68 7.39 13.49
C ILE A 206 -12.93 8.17 13.09
N THR A 207 -13.50 8.91 14.05
CA THR A 207 -14.71 9.72 13.86
C THR A 207 -14.44 11.18 14.16
#